data_AF-A0A161KFN0-F1
#
_entry.id   AF-A0A161KFN0-F1
#
_cell.length_a   1.000
_cell.length_b   1.000
_cell.length_c   1.000
_cell.angle_alpha   90.00
_cell.angle_beta   90.00
_cell.angle_gamma   90.00
#
_symmetry.space_group_name_H-M   'P 1'
#
loop_
_entity.id
_entity.type
_entity.pdbx_description
1 polymer ?
#
loop_
_entity_poly.entity_id
_entity_poly.type
_entity_poly.pdbx_seq_one_letter_code
_entity_poly.pdbx_strand_id
1 'polypeptide(L)' 'MTTMPMRRWTIRYRIGASQYYSRIVEAPSQADANRIFDAEMPGAQRCGSAQPLRNR' A
#
# COMPACT_ATOMS: atom_id res chain seq x y z
N MET A 1 3.87 1.72 25.35
CA MET A 1 3.59 1.98 23.92
C MET A 1 3.09 0.68 23.31
N THR A 2 1.80 0.60 22.99
CA THR A 2 1.23 -0.64 22.42
C THR A 2 1.57 -0.68 20.94
N THR A 3 2.57 -1.46 20.56
CA THR A 3 2.93 -1.67 19.15
C THR A 3 1.78 -2.43 18.49
N MET A 4 0.99 -1.75 17.66
CA MET A 4 -0.05 -2.43 16.88
C MET A 4 0.61 -3.46 15.95
N PRO A 5 0.04 -4.67 15.79
CA PRO A 5 0.64 -5.70 14.95
C PRO A 5 0.76 -5.19 13.52
N MET A 6 1.97 -5.19 12.98
CA MET A 6 2.27 -4.86 11.59
C MET A 6 1.56 -5.86 10.68
N ARG A 7 0.73 -5.37 9.76
CA ARG A 7 0.05 -6.18 8.75
C ARG A 7 0.65 -5.88 7.38
N ARG A 8 0.67 -6.88 6.51
CA ARG A 8 1.05 -6.73 5.11
C ARG A 8 -0.15 -6.29 4.29
N TRP A 9 0.03 -5.23 3.53
CA TRP A 9 -0.99 -4.65 2.66
C TRP A 9 -0.48 -4.57 1.23
N THR A 10 -1.28 -5.06 0.28
CA THR A 10 -1.03 -4.92 -1.15
C THR A 10 -1.72 -3.67 -1.68
N ILE A 11 -0.96 -2.79 -2.32
CA ILE A 11 -1.46 -1.56 -2.95
C ILE A 11 -1.26 -1.72 -4.46
N ARG A 12 -2.36 -1.66 -5.21
CA ARG A 12 -2.29 -1.50 -6.66
C ARG A 12 -2.13 -0.04 -7.02
N TYR A 13 -1.26 0.25 -7.99
CA TYR A 13 -1.01 1.60 -8.46
C TYR A 13 -0.63 1.62 -9.94
N ARG A 14 -0.61 2.80 -10.53
CA ARG A 14 -0.11 3.09 -11.88
C ARG A 14 0.83 4.29 -11.84
N ILE A 15 1.74 4.36 -12.81
CA ILE A 15 2.60 5.53 -13.00
C ILE A 15 2.34 6.03 -14.42
N GLY A 16 1.83 7.26 -14.57
CA GLY A 16 1.40 7.78 -15.87
C GLY A 16 0.36 6.90 -16.58
N ALA A 17 0.59 6.63 -17.86
CA ALA A 17 -0.23 5.74 -18.69
C ALA A 17 0.23 4.27 -18.67
N SER A 18 1.17 3.91 -17.79
CA SER A 18 1.73 2.55 -17.72
C SER A 18 0.76 1.52 -17.14
N GLN A 19 1.18 0.26 -17.25
CA GLN A 19 0.53 -0.92 -16.69
C GLN A 19 0.28 -0.79 -15.17
N TYR A 20 -0.68 -1.56 -14.67
CA TYR A 20 -0.93 -1.68 -13.23
C TYR A 20 0.19 -2.46 -12.54
N TYR A 21 0.70 -1.89 -11.46
CA TYR A 21 1.67 -2.51 -10.56
C TYR A 21 1.03 -2.80 -9.21
N SER A 22 1.70 -3.64 -8.42
CA SER A 22 1.32 -3.91 -7.04
C SER A 22 2.55 -3.86 -6.14
N ARG A 23 2.45 -3.19 -5.00
CA ARG A 23 3.48 -3.12 -3.97
C ARG A 23 2.93 -3.63 -2.65
N ILE A 24 3.76 -4.30 -1.87
CA ILE A 24 3.44 -4.74 -0.52
C ILE A 24 4.04 -3.73 0.45
N VAL A 25 3.24 -3.26 1.40
CA VAL A 25 3.61 -2.32 2.46
C VAL A 25 3.27 -2.94 3.80
N GLU A 26 4.20 -2.87 4.76
CA GLU A 26 3.97 -3.29 6.13
C GLU A 26 3.52 -2.09 6.96
N ALA A 27 2.33 -2.18 7.54
CA ALA A 27 1.76 -1.09 8.32
C ALA A 27 0.74 -1.61 9.35
N PRO A 28 0.55 -0.90 10.47
CA PRO A 28 -0.43 -1.30 11.48
C PRO A 28 -1.88 -1.17 11.00
N SER A 29 -2.14 -0.27 10.04
CA SER A 29 -3.47 -0.03 9.48
C SER A 29 -3.45 0.19 7.96
N GLN A 30 -4.62 0.08 7.34
CA GLN A 30 -4.80 0.36 5.91
C GLN A 30 -4.44 1.82 5.57
N ALA A 31 -4.82 2.75 6.45
CA ALA A 31 -4.57 4.17 6.28
C ALA A 31 -3.06 4.46 6.34
N ASP A 32 -2.34 3.80 7.26
CA ASP A 32 -0.89 3.93 7.36
C ASP A 32 -0.19 3.30 6.16
N ALA A 33 -0.65 2.16 5.66
CA ALA A 33 -0.10 1.55 4.44
C ALA A 33 -0.24 2.49 3.23
N ASN A 34 -1.40 3.11 3.06
CA ASN A 34 -1.63 4.11 2.01
C ASN A 34 -0.69 5.32 2.19
N ARG A 35 -0.56 5.84 3.42
CA ARG A 35 0.31 7.00 3.71
C ARG A 35 1.77 6.70 3.43
N ILE A 36 2.27 5.53 3.85
CA ILE A 36 3.63 5.08 3.58
C ILE A 36 3.85 4.98 2.07
N PHE A 37 2.92 4.35 1.34
CA PHE A 37 3.02 4.24 -0.10
C PHE A 37 3.06 5.61 -0.80
N ASP A 38 2.16 6.53 -0.41
CA ASP A 38 2.09 7.87 -1.02
C ASP A 38 3.39 8.66 -0.75
N ALA A 39 4.00 8.48 0.43
CA ALA A 39 5.29 9.08 0.77
C ALA A 39 6.46 8.45 -0.01
N GLU A 40 6.46 7.13 -0.21
CA GLU A 40 7.49 6.41 -0.95
C GLU A 40 7.37 6.55 -2.48
N MET A 41 6.17 6.78 -2.99
CA MET A 41 5.87 6.86 -4.42
C MET A 41 4.95 8.06 -4.76
N PRO A 42 5.42 9.31 -4.58
CA PRO A 42 4.59 10.51 -4.81
C PRO A 42 4.12 10.68 -6.26
N GLY A 43 4.81 10.05 -7.23
CA GLY A 43 4.41 10.05 -8.65
C GLY A 43 3.50 8.90 -9.06
N ALA A 44 3.15 8.00 -8.13
CA ALA A 44 2.25 6.89 -8.41
C ALA A 44 0.81 7.26 -8.06
N GLN A 45 -0.12 6.91 -8.94
CA GLN A 45 -1.55 6.99 -8.65
C GLN A 45 -2.03 5.63 -8.12
N ARG A 46 -2.50 5.60 -6.88
CA ARG A 46 -3.14 4.41 -6.30
C ARG A 46 -4.43 4.06 -7.04
N CYS A 47 -4.62 2.77 -7.32
CA CYS A 47 -5.82 2.21 -7.92
C CYS A 47 -6.75 1.65 -6.83
N GLY A 48 -7.12 2.52 -5.89
CA GLY A 48 -7.90 2.19 -4.71
C GLY A 48 -7.09 2.19 -3.41
N SER A 49 -7.70 1.70 -2.33
CA SER A 49 -7.06 1.58 -1.01
C SER A 49 -6.26 0.30 -0.89
N ALA A 50 -5.24 0.31 -0.01
CA ALA A 50 -4.46 -0.86 0.35
C ALA A 50 -5.37 -2.03 0.75
N GLN A 51 -5.09 -3.24 0.26
CA GLN A 51 -5.84 -4.45 0.58
C GLN A 51 -4.99 -5.37 1.46
N PRO A 52 -5.56 -6.09 2.43
CA PRO A 52 -4.78 -7.04 3.21
C PRO A 52 -4.17 -8.11 2.28
N LEU A 53 -2.89 -8.41 2.45
CA LEU A 53 -2.23 -9.47 1.70
C LEU A 53 -2.86 -10.81 2.09
N ARG A 54 -3.71 -11.36 1.23
CA ARG A 54 -4.24 -12.72 1.39
C ARG A 54 -3.15 -13.69 0.94
N ASN A 55 -2.50 -14.35 1.90
CA ASN A 55 -1.74 -15.57 1.62
C ASN A 55 -2.74 -16.59 1.07
N ARG A 56 -2.73 -16.82 -0.24
CA ARG A 56 -3.49 -17.89 -0.87
C ARG A 56 -2.53 -18.95 -1.34
#